data_AF-A0A954IKL3-F1
#
_entry.id   AF-A0A954IKL3-F1
#
_cell.length_a   1.000
_cell.length_b   1.000
_cell.length_c   1.000
_cell.angle_alpha   90.00
_cell.angle_beta   90.00
_cell.angle_gamma   90.00
#
_symmetry.space_group_name_H-M   'P 1'
#
loop_
_entity.id
_entity.type
_entity.pdbx_description
1 polymer ?
#
loop_
_entity_poly.entity_id
_entity_poly.type
_entity_poly.pdbx_seq_one_letter_code
_entity_poly.pdbx_strand_id
1 'polypeptide(L)'
;PWERALRSTLLIRVPGVTGGRSTSAIVQTVDLLPTLLDYCQPQEPALLHPADGRSLRTLLETGNDNNPQRAVSFWGNAISIRDDQRRYVLTVNGNADQLKLSREEVFDMTGGDDGPLVQEAIPEAILQQVRELRRR
;
A
#
# COMPACT_ATOMS: atom_id res chain seq x y z
N PRO A 1 10.30 9.28 -1.61
CA PRO A 1 9.03 10.04 -1.47
C PRO A 1 8.79 10.36 0.02
N TRP A 2 8.19 11.50 0.36
CA TRP A 2 7.88 11.85 1.77
C TRP A 2 6.50 11.29 2.18
N GLU A 3 6.29 10.95 3.47
CA GLU A 3 5.04 10.27 3.91
C GLU A 3 3.83 11.17 3.74
N ARG A 4 3.98 12.44 4.13
CA ARG A 4 2.93 13.45 4.03
C ARG A 4 2.42 13.70 2.62
N ALA A 5 3.20 13.36 1.59
CA ALA A 5 2.77 13.46 0.19
C ALA A 5 1.90 12.28 -0.26
N LEU A 6 1.92 11.17 0.48
CA LEU A 6 1.27 9.91 0.11
C LEU A 6 0.11 9.54 1.03
N ARG A 7 0.03 10.15 2.22
CA ARG A 7 -1.09 9.97 3.15
C ARG A 7 -2.16 11.03 2.94
N SER A 8 -3.28 10.62 2.34
CA SER A 8 -4.45 11.49 2.14
C SER A 8 -5.59 11.13 3.09
N THR A 9 -6.47 12.09 3.36
CA THR A 9 -7.74 11.84 4.04
C THR A 9 -8.67 11.03 3.14
N LEU A 10 -9.19 9.90 3.64
CA LEU A 10 -10.17 9.06 2.97
C LEU A 10 -11.38 8.84 3.89
N LEU A 11 -12.56 9.28 3.45
CA LEU A 11 -13.84 9.00 4.10
C LEU A 11 -14.73 8.25 3.13
N ILE A 12 -15.25 7.10 3.54
CA ILE A 12 -16.13 6.27 2.73
C ILE A 12 -17.48 6.12 3.44
N ARG A 13 -18.57 6.34 2.70
CA ARG A 13 -19.95 6.08 3.14
C ARG A 13 -20.60 5.11 2.17
N VAL A 14 -20.90 3.90 2.64
CA VAL A 14 -21.62 2.90 1.85
C VAL A 14 -23.08 2.82 2.34
N PRO A 15 -24.08 2.89 1.45
CA PRO A 15 -25.48 2.64 1.80
C PRO A 15 -25.65 1.24 2.42
N GLY A 16 -26.46 1.13 3.48
CA GLY A 16 -26.68 -0.15 4.17
C GLY A 16 -25.56 -0.60 5.11
N VAL A 17 -24.38 0.02 5.07
CA VAL A 17 -23.28 -0.25 6.01
C VAL A 17 -23.33 0.74 7.18
N THR A 18 -23.22 0.22 8.40
CA THR A 18 -23.16 1.04 9.63
C THR A 18 -21.86 1.84 9.66
N GLY A 19 -21.98 3.17 9.58
CA GLY A 19 -20.84 4.10 9.60
C GLY A 19 -20.36 4.46 11.01
N GLY A 20 -19.62 5.57 11.11
CA GLY A 20 -19.14 6.11 12.40
C GLY A 20 -17.90 5.42 12.95
N ARG A 21 -17.16 4.70 12.10
CA ARG A 21 -15.93 3.99 12.48
C ARG A 21 -14.72 4.70 11.88
N SER A 22 -13.62 4.67 12.61
CA SER A 22 -12.28 4.96 12.11
C SER A 22 -11.46 3.67 12.11
N THR A 23 -10.49 3.59 11.19
CA THR A 23 -9.55 2.46 11.13
C THR A 23 -8.15 2.99 10.81
N SER A 24 -7.14 2.29 11.32
CA SER A 24 -5.73 2.50 10.99
C SER A 24 -5.22 1.50 9.95
N ALA A 25 -6.09 0.68 9.36
CA ALA A 25 -5.73 -0.25 8.31
C ALA A 25 -5.09 0.48 7.12
N ILE A 26 -4.04 -0.12 6.56
CA ILE A 26 -3.36 0.41 5.39
C ILE A 26 -4.19 0.10 4.15
N VAL A 27 -4.56 1.15 3.41
CA VAL A 27 -5.30 1.09 2.15
C VAL A 27 -4.67 2.02 1.13
N GLN A 28 -4.90 1.76 -0.15
CA GLN A 28 -4.37 2.51 -1.27
C GLN A 28 -5.49 2.94 -2.22
N THR A 29 -5.26 4.01 -3.00
CA THR A 29 -6.24 4.49 -3.99
C THR A 29 -6.62 3.41 -5.02
N VAL A 30 -5.69 2.51 -5.34
CA VAL A 30 -5.92 1.39 -6.28
C VAL A 30 -6.93 0.36 -5.76
N ASP A 31 -7.26 0.38 -4.47
CA ASP A 31 -8.27 -0.50 -3.86
C ASP A 31 -9.70 -0.02 -4.14
N LEU A 32 -9.89 1.24 -4.55
CA LEU A 32 -11.23 1.81 -4.77
C LEU A 32 -11.97 1.11 -5.92
N LEU A 33 -11.29 0.85 -7.04
CA LEU A 33 -11.90 0.17 -8.19
C LEU A 33 -12.41 -1.23 -7.83
N PRO A 34 -11.58 -2.17 -7.32
CA PRO A 34 -12.06 -3.49 -6.95
C PRO A 34 -13.10 -3.46 -5.83
N THR A 35 -13.07 -2.46 -4.93
CA THR A 35 -14.13 -2.26 -3.93
C THR A 35 -15.48 -1.92 -4.58
N LEU A 36 -15.49 -1.02 -5.56
CA LEU A 36 -16.71 -0.66 -6.28
C LEU A 36 -17.25 -1.84 -7.09
N LEU A 37 -16.38 -2.60 -7.76
CA LEU A 37 -16.78 -3.80 -8.51
C LEU A 37 -17.40 -4.86 -7.58
N ASP A 38 -16.84 -5.06 -6.40
CA ASP A 38 -17.35 -5.99 -5.39
C ASP A 38 -18.74 -5.59 -4.89
N TYR A 39 -18.97 -4.29 -4.65
CA TYR A 39 -20.29 -3.75 -4.26
C TYR A 39 -21.34 -3.77 -5.37
N CYS A 40 -20.95 -3.37 -6.57
CA CYS A 40 -21.92 -3.13 -7.65
C CYS A 40 -22.15 -4.37 -8.54
N GLN A 41 -21.23 -5.33 -8.55
CA GLN A 41 -21.30 -6.55 -9.37
C GLN A 41 -21.74 -6.28 -10.83
N PRO A 42 -21.06 -5.34 -11.54
CA PRO A 42 -21.46 -4.97 -12.89
C PRO A 42 -21.30 -6.17 -13.85
N GLN A 43 -22.13 -6.19 -14.89
CA GLN A 43 -22.09 -7.23 -15.92
C GLN A 43 -21.21 -6.85 -17.12
N GLU A 44 -20.71 -5.61 -17.18
CA GLU A 44 -19.90 -5.10 -18.28
C GLU A 44 -18.48 -5.70 -18.25
N PRO A 45 -18.09 -6.54 -19.23
CA PRO A 45 -16.80 -7.23 -19.20
C PRO A 45 -15.60 -6.28 -19.23
N ALA A 46 -15.74 -5.10 -19.85
CA ALA A 46 -14.68 -4.09 -19.86
C ALA A 46 -14.32 -3.55 -18.46
N LEU A 47 -15.19 -3.75 -17.47
CA LEU A 47 -14.93 -3.37 -16.08
C LEU A 47 -14.26 -4.49 -15.26
N LEU A 48 -14.10 -5.69 -15.81
CA LEU A 48 -13.59 -6.87 -15.11
C LEU A 48 -12.10 -7.14 -15.37
N HIS A 49 -11.36 -6.12 -15.83
CA HIS A 49 -9.90 -6.23 -15.96
C HIS A 49 -9.24 -6.46 -14.58
N PRO A 50 -8.13 -7.23 -14.51
CA PRO A 50 -7.40 -7.41 -13.26
C PRO A 50 -6.98 -6.06 -12.67
N ALA A 51 -7.41 -5.80 -11.44
CA ALA A 51 -7.01 -4.62 -10.68
C ALA A 51 -5.78 -4.95 -9.80
N ASP A 52 -4.91 -3.97 -9.62
CA ASP A 52 -3.73 -4.09 -8.75
C ASP A 52 -4.06 -4.00 -7.25
N GLY A 53 -5.20 -3.39 -6.92
CA GLY A 53 -5.69 -3.29 -5.55
C GLY A 53 -6.59 -4.45 -5.15
N ARG A 54 -7.21 -4.31 -3.99
CA ARG A 54 -8.14 -5.29 -3.42
C ARG A 54 -9.42 -4.64 -2.91
N SER A 55 -10.49 -5.41 -2.82
CA SER A 55 -11.73 -4.91 -2.25
C SER A 55 -11.59 -4.60 -0.76
N LEU A 56 -12.07 -3.42 -0.35
CA LEU A 56 -12.15 -2.98 1.04
C LEU A 56 -13.47 -3.40 1.70
N ARG A 57 -14.34 -4.17 1.03
CA ARG A 57 -15.67 -4.55 1.53
C ARG A 57 -15.62 -5.12 2.95
N THR A 58 -14.76 -6.09 3.22
CA THR A 58 -14.62 -6.69 4.55
C THR A 58 -14.24 -5.66 5.61
N LEU A 59 -13.28 -4.77 5.30
CA LEU A 59 -12.88 -3.69 6.19
C LEU A 59 -14.03 -2.72 6.45
N LEU A 60 -14.79 -2.36 5.42
CA LEU A 60 -15.92 -1.43 5.52
C LEU A 60 -17.07 -2.01 6.35
N GLU A 61 -17.38 -3.30 6.22
CA GLU A 61 -18.51 -3.94 6.91
C GLU A 61 -18.16 -4.35 8.34
N THR A 62 -16.96 -4.87 8.56
CA THR A 62 -16.55 -5.44 9.85
C THR A 62 -15.71 -4.48 10.69
N GLY A 63 -15.08 -3.49 10.07
CA GLY A 63 -14.06 -2.64 10.71
C GLY A 63 -12.70 -3.32 10.85
N ASN A 64 -12.57 -4.59 10.47
CA ASN A 64 -11.35 -5.37 10.60
C ASN A 64 -10.74 -5.63 9.22
N ASP A 65 -9.42 -5.46 9.15
CA ASP A 65 -8.63 -5.91 8.00
C ASP A 65 -8.07 -7.30 8.30
N ASN A 66 -8.63 -8.33 7.67
CA ASN A 66 -8.18 -9.71 7.86
C ASN A 66 -6.95 -10.06 7.01
N ASN A 67 -6.45 -9.10 6.22
CA ASN A 67 -5.32 -9.30 5.34
C ASN A 67 -4.45 -8.04 5.40
N PRO A 68 -3.39 -7.96 6.19
CA PRO A 68 -2.56 -6.76 6.24
C PRO A 68 -1.93 -6.45 4.88
N GLN A 69 -2.06 -5.22 4.38
CA GLN A 69 -1.44 -4.77 3.13
C GLN A 69 -0.26 -3.85 3.38
N ARG A 70 0.69 -3.90 2.45
CA ARG A 70 1.78 -2.93 2.38
C ARG A 70 1.43 -1.82 1.40
N ALA A 71 1.52 -0.57 1.82
CA ALA A 71 1.40 0.56 0.92
C ALA A 71 2.69 0.73 0.11
N VAL A 72 2.54 0.80 -1.21
CA VAL A 72 3.64 0.94 -2.15
C VAL A 72 3.51 2.26 -2.89
N SER A 73 4.64 2.97 -3.03
CA SER A 73 4.76 4.15 -3.88
C SER A 73 6.13 4.18 -4.53
N PHE A 74 6.23 4.85 -5.67
CA PHE A 74 7.50 5.01 -6.39
C PHE A 74 7.53 6.34 -7.14
N TRP A 75 8.73 6.87 -7.34
CA TRP A 75 9.00 8.04 -8.18
C TRP A 75 10.40 7.93 -8.77
N GLY A 76 10.51 7.87 -10.10
CA GLY A 76 11.78 7.60 -10.76
C GLY A 76 12.37 6.27 -10.30
N ASN A 77 13.58 6.30 -9.73
CA ASN A 77 14.25 5.12 -9.20
C ASN A 77 14.00 4.86 -7.70
N ALA A 78 13.26 5.75 -7.03
CA ALA A 78 12.95 5.64 -5.62
C ALA A 78 11.68 4.82 -5.40
N ILE A 79 11.72 3.86 -4.48
CA ILE A 79 10.60 3.03 -4.07
C ILE A 79 10.40 3.22 -2.56
N SER A 80 9.16 3.32 -2.12
CA SER A 80 8.78 3.38 -0.72
C SER A 80 7.72 2.31 -0.45
N ILE A 81 8.02 1.41 0.48
CA ILE A 81 7.12 0.35 0.94
C ILE A 81 6.86 0.57 2.43
N ARG A 82 5.59 0.61 2.81
CA ARG A 82 5.16 0.83 4.20
C ARG A 82 4.30 -0.32 4.66
N ASP A 83 4.60 -0.85 5.83
CA ASP A 83 3.69 -1.63 6.66
C ASP A 83 3.32 -0.85 7.94
N ASP A 84 2.65 -1.53 8.86
CA ASP A 84 2.15 -1.00 10.12
C ASP A 84 3.27 -0.59 11.08
N GLN A 85 4.47 -1.17 10.96
CA GLN A 85 5.58 -0.93 11.88
C GLN A 85 6.75 -0.20 11.25
N ARG A 86 6.93 -0.34 9.94
CA ARG A 86 8.13 0.09 9.21
C ARG A 86 7.78 0.74 7.89
N ARG A 87 8.64 1.67 7.51
CA ARG A 87 8.67 2.20 6.16
C ARG A 87 10.08 2.09 5.59
N TYR A 88 10.17 1.44 4.44
CA TYR A 88 11.41 1.23 3.70
C TYR A 88 11.47 2.22 2.54
N VAL A 89 12.51 3.04 2.47
CA VAL A 89 12.75 3.97 1.36
C VAL A 89 14.06 3.59 0.67
N LEU A 90 13.94 3.14 -0.57
CA LEU A 90 15.02 2.56 -1.34
C LEU A 90 15.25 3.35 -2.62
N THR A 91 16.52 3.59 -2.96
CA THR A 91 16.88 4.06 -4.30
C THR A 91 17.49 2.89 -5.06
N VAL A 92 16.80 2.46 -6.12
CA VAL A 92 17.12 1.24 -6.85
C VAL A 92 17.66 1.58 -8.23
N ASN A 93 18.91 1.26 -8.49
CA ASN A 93 19.55 1.35 -9.79
C ASN A 93 19.64 -0.05 -10.42
N GLY A 94 19.67 -0.11 -11.75
CA GLY A 94 19.66 -1.39 -12.48
C GLY A 94 18.25 -1.95 -12.72
N ASN A 95 18.19 -3.19 -13.21
CA ASN A 95 16.95 -3.89 -13.55
C ASN A 95 16.55 -4.90 -12.45
N ALA A 96 15.43 -5.59 -12.62
CA ALA A 96 14.89 -6.52 -11.62
C ALA A 96 15.84 -7.68 -11.24
N ASP A 97 16.71 -8.11 -12.15
CA ASP A 97 17.64 -9.24 -11.94
C ASP A 97 18.97 -8.81 -11.31
N GLN A 98 19.30 -7.52 -11.40
CA GLN A 98 20.51 -6.92 -10.84
C GLN A 98 20.16 -5.66 -10.04
N LEU A 99 19.36 -5.82 -8.99
CA LEU A 99 19.06 -4.72 -8.07
C LEU A 99 20.37 -4.17 -7.49
N LYS A 100 20.64 -2.89 -7.72
CA LYS A 100 21.72 -2.14 -7.07
C LYS A 100 21.11 -1.05 -6.21
N LEU A 101 21.16 -1.20 -4.89
CA LEU A 101 20.65 -0.19 -3.97
C LEU A 101 21.73 0.89 -3.77
N SER A 102 21.37 2.16 -3.94
CA SER A 102 22.25 3.30 -3.62
C SER A 102 21.77 4.12 -2.43
N ARG A 103 20.60 3.79 -1.89
CA ARG A 103 20.05 4.36 -0.65
C ARG A 103 19.12 3.34 -0.02
N GLU A 104 19.29 3.15 1.27
CA GLU A 104 18.57 2.17 2.08
C GLU A 104 18.22 2.83 3.41
N GLU A 105 16.94 3.18 3.58
CA GLU A 105 16.45 3.82 4.80
C GLU A 105 15.25 3.05 5.33
N VAL A 106 15.26 2.85 6.65
CA VAL A 106 14.16 2.21 7.39
C VAL A 106 13.68 3.18 8.44
N PHE A 107 12.39 3.48 8.46
CA PHE A 107 11.76 4.37 9.43
C PHE A 107 10.82 3.55 10.32
N ASP A 108 10.81 3.86 11.63
CA ASP A 108 9.87 3.26 12.59
C ASP A 108 8.52 3.99 12.54
N MET A 109 7.45 3.28 12.19
CA MET A 109 6.11 3.86 12.01
C MET A 109 5.22 3.68 13.25
N THR A 110 5.71 3.01 14.30
CA THR A 110 4.91 2.73 15.51
C THR A 110 4.46 3.99 16.24
N GLY A 111 5.22 5.09 16.09
CA GLY A 111 4.91 6.40 16.65
C GLY A 111 4.12 7.35 15.73
N GLY A 112 3.76 6.94 14.51
CA GLY A 112 3.08 7.78 13.51
C GLY A 112 3.85 7.95 12.21
N ASP A 113 3.54 9.00 11.44
CA ASP A 113 3.98 9.16 10.04
C ASP A 113 5.41 9.67 9.83
N ASP A 114 5.98 10.30 10.85
CA ASP A 114 7.29 10.95 10.79
C ASP A 114 8.23 10.33 11.83
N GLY A 115 8.21 9.00 11.93
CA GLY A 115 9.05 8.32 12.90
C GLY A 115 10.54 8.28 12.50
N PRO A 116 11.41 7.95 13.47
CA PRO A 116 12.84 8.08 13.30
C PRO A 116 13.42 7.05 12.33
N LEU A 117 14.55 7.38 11.72
CA LEU A 117 15.38 6.41 11.01
C LEU A 117 15.91 5.38 12.02
N VAL A 118 15.81 4.10 11.68
CA VAL A 118 16.32 2.98 12.48
C VAL A 118 17.38 2.19 11.71
N GLN A 119 18.35 1.65 12.44
CA GLN A 119 19.38 0.78 11.87
C GLN A 119 18.89 -0.66 11.87
N GLU A 120 18.07 -0.99 10.88
CA GLU A 120 17.55 -2.34 10.64
C GLU A 120 17.88 -2.80 9.22
N ALA A 121 18.14 -4.09 9.06
CA ALA A 121 18.30 -4.68 7.74
C ALA A 121 16.95 -4.72 7.00
N ILE A 122 16.96 -4.49 5.69
CA ILE A 122 15.76 -4.62 4.87
C ILE A 122 15.38 -6.11 4.78
N PRO A 123 14.16 -6.51 5.16
CA PRO A 123 13.74 -7.90 5.05
C PRO A 123 13.74 -8.39 3.59
N GLU A 124 14.08 -9.66 3.37
CA GLU A 124 14.07 -10.26 2.02
C GLU A 124 12.67 -10.17 1.37
N ALA A 125 11.59 -10.24 2.15
CA ALA A 125 10.22 -10.06 1.65
C ALA A 125 9.95 -8.66 1.08
N ILE A 126 10.69 -7.64 1.51
CA ILE A 126 10.63 -6.29 0.95
C ILE A 126 11.46 -6.24 -0.34
N LEU A 127 12.65 -6.84 -0.35
CA LEU A 127 13.49 -6.93 -1.54
C LEU A 127 12.82 -7.71 -2.68
N GLN A 128 12.11 -8.80 -2.37
CA GLN A 128 11.31 -9.55 -3.35
C GLN A 128 10.20 -8.69 -3.95
N GLN A 129 9.46 -7.94 -3.13
CA GLN A 129 8.43 -7.04 -3.61
C GLN A 129 9.02 -5.93 -4.51
N VAL A 130 10.20 -5.41 -4.17
CA VAL A 130 10.94 -4.45 -5.03
C VAL A 130 11.29 -5.07 -6.38
N ARG A 131 11.73 -6.34 -6.43
CA ARG A 131 12.00 -7.04 -7.70
C ARG A 131 10.75 -7.19 -8.54
N GLU A 132 9.62 -7.55 -7.93
CA GLU A 132 8.33 -7.67 -8.63
C GLU A 132 7.88 -6.33 -9.24
N LEU A 133 7.98 -5.25 -8.47
CA LEU A 133 7.65 -3.89 -8.95
C LEU A 133 8.53 -3.46 -10.13
N ARG A 134 9.77 -3.94 -10.21
CA ARG A 134 10.71 -3.64 -11.30
C ARG A 134 10.55 -4.53 -12.53
N ARG A 135 9.75 -5.60 -12.45
CA ARG A 135 9.43 -6.48 -13.60
C ARG A 135 8.22 -6.01 -14.39
N ARG A 136 7.38 -5.17 -13.79
CA ARG A 136 6.23 -4.53 -14.44
C ARG A 136 6.72 -3.37 -15.31
#